data_AF-A0A936WPN4-F1
#
_entry.id   AF-A0A936WPN4-F1
#
_cell.length_a   1.000
_cell.length_b   1.000
_cell.length_c   1.000
_cell.angle_alpha   90.00
_cell.angle_beta   90.00
_cell.angle_gamma   90.00
#
_symmetry.space_group_name_H-M   'P 1'
#
loop_
_entity.id
_entity.type
_entity.pdbx_description
1 polymer ?
#
loop_
_entity_poly.entity_id
_entity_poly.type
_entity_poly.pdbx_seq_one_letter_code
_entity_poly.pdbx_strand_id
1 'polypeptide(L)'
;MTENPATNAGSNGSITLCSSDASVSLFAQLGGVPQAGGAWSGPSPVVGGSYDPATMTAGVYTYTVTGIAPCVNASSTVTVTENAAPNAGINGALTLCSNGASVALITGLGGIPSAGGAWSGPSPVVAGNYDPSTMTGGVYTYTVAGVAPCANATATVTVTQFR
;
A
#
# COMPACT_ATOMS: atom_id res chain seq x y z
N MET A 1 -35.82 36.52 -12.18
CA MET A 1 -35.55 35.14 -12.60
C MET A 1 -34.16 34.80 -12.10
N THR A 2 -33.97 33.70 -11.39
CA THR A 2 -32.63 33.20 -11.07
C THR A 2 -32.35 32.08 -12.05
N GLU A 3 -31.43 32.28 -12.99
CA GLU A 3 -30.96 31.19 -13.85
C GLU A 3 -30.30 30.14 -12.96
N ASN A 4 -30.65 28.88 -13.19
CA ASN A 4 -29.96 27.79 -12.51
C ASN A 4 -28.56 27.66 -13.13
N PRO A 5 -27.47 27.69 -12.34
CA PRO A 5 -26.13 27.51 -12.87
C PRO A 5 -25.98 26.15 -13.55
N ALA A 6 -25.22 26.09 -14.65
CA ALA A 6 -24.90 24.85 -15.32
C ALA A 6 -24.21 23.86 -14.35
N THR A 7 -24.54 22.58 -14.48
CA THR A 7 -23.89 21.53 -13.68
C THR A 7 -22.44 21.33 -14.11
N ASN A 8 -21.54 21.19 -13.16
CA ASN A 8 -20.12 20.94 -13.38
C ASN A 8 -19.63 19.85 -12.41
N ALA A 9 -19.37 18.67 -12.95
CA ALA A 9 -18.77 17.57 -12.19
C ALA A 9 -17.22 17.61 -12.17
N GLY A 10 -16.61 18.62 -12.80
CA GLY A 10 -15.17 18.74 -12.97
C GLY A 10 -14.66 17.95 -14.17
N SER A 11 -13.39 17.56 -14.07
CA SER A 11 -12.71 16.70 -15.05
C SER A 11 -12.32 15.37 -14.42
N ASN A 12 -12.16 14.35 -15.25
CA ASN A 12 -11.74 13.04 -14.80
C ASN A 12 -10.37 13.09 -14.12
N GLY A 13 -10.23 12.29 -13.08
CA GLY A 13 -9.00 12.10 -12.32
C GLY A 13 -8.56 10.64 -12.27
N SER A 14 -7.36 10.43 -11.75
CA SER A 14 -6.83 9.11 -11.45
C SER A 14 -5.95 9.17 -10.23
N ILE A 15 -5.98 8.11 -9.42
CA ILE A 15 -5.09 7.95 -8.27
C ILE A 15 -4.62 6.50 -8.18
N THR A 16 -3.33 6.32 -7.91
CA THR A 16 -2.76 5.03 -7.51
C THR A 16 -2.49 5.10 -6.02
N LEU A 17 -2.93 4.09 -5.28
CA LEU A 17 -2.76 3.98 -3.82
C LEU A 17 -2.01 2.71 -3.45
N CYS A 18 -1.42 2.70 -2.26
CA CYS A 18 -1.02 1.48 -1.60
C CYS A 18 -2.21 0.88 -0.85
N SER A 19 -2.32 -0.45 -0.81
CA SER A 19 -3.38 -1.13 -0.05
C SER A 19 -3.31 -0.88 1.47
N SER A 20 -2.21 -0.30 1.97
CA SER A 20 -2.02 0.10 3.36
C SER A 20 -2.12 1.62 3.58
N ASP A 21 -2.45 2.40 2.54
CA ASP A 21 -2.59 3.84 2.68
C ASP A 21 -3.83 4.19 3.50
N ALA A 22 -3.81 5.37 4.11
CA ALA A 22 -4.99 5.93 4.76
C ALA A 22 -6.08 6.29 3.73
N SER A 23 -7.30 6.46 4.21
CA SER A 23 -8.41 6.89 3.36
C SER A 23 -8.15 8.27 2.73
N VAL A 24 -8.54 8.40 1.45
CA VAL A 24 -8.37 9.61 0.64
C VAL A 24 -9.70 10.16 0.15
N SER A 25 -9.78 11.47 -0.07
CA SER A 25 -10.96 12.08 -0.70
C SER A 25 -10.93 11.86 -2.22
N LEU A 26 -11.97 11.21 -2.76
CA LEU A 26 -12.17 11.06 -4.21
C LEU A 26 -12.51 12.40 -4.86
N PHE A 27 -13.24 13.27 -4.16
CA PHE A 27 -13.58 14.60 -4.68
C PHE A 27 -12.34 15.47 -4.91
N ALA A 28 -11.32 15.33 -4.05
CA ALA A 28 -10.04 16.00 -4.22
C ALA A 28 -9.22 15.47 -5.42
N GLN A 29 -9.59 14.30 -5.97
CA GLN A 29 -8.93 13.74 -7.15
C GLN A 29 -9.58 14.19 -8.46
N LEU A 30 -10.75 14.82 -8.41
CA LEU A 30 -11.38 15.43 -9.58
C LEU A 30 -10.61 16.69 -9.99
N GLY A 31 -10.44 16.88 -11.30
CA GLY A 31 -9.82 18.09 -11.83
C GLY A 31 -10.82 19.26 -11.94
N GLY A 32 -10.28 20.48 -12.05
CA GLY A 32 -11.08 21.69 -12.27
C GLY A 32 -11.75 22.23 -11.01
N VAL A 33 -12.97 22.74 -11.14
CA VAL A 33 -13.77 23.31 -10.04
C VAL A 33 -15.11 22.57 -9.89
N PRO A 34 -15.09 21.27 -9.57
CA PRO A 34 -16.31 20.46 -9.44
C PRO A 34 -17.27 21.08 -8.41
N GLN A 35 -18.56 21.05 -8.72
CA GLN A 35 -19.59 21.46 -7.76
C GLN A 35 -19.71 20.42 -6.66
N ALA A 36 -19.82 20.88 -5.41
CA ALA A 36 -20.12 20.01 -4.27
C ALA A 36 -21.58 19.52 -4.30
N GLY A 37 -21.89 18.47 -3.53
CA GLY A 37 -23.25 17.95 -3.38
C GLY A 37 -23.70 16.92 -4.41
N GLY A 38 -22.85 16.57 -5.38
CA GLY A 38 -23.03 15.39 -6.22
C GLY A 38 -22.92 14.07 -5.46
N ALA A 39 -23.38 13.00 -6.11
CA ALA A 39 -23.37 11.63 -5.58
C ALA A 39 -22.30 10.77 -6.25
N TRP A 40 -21.76 9.83 -5.50
CA TRP A 40 -20.77 8.87 -5.99
C TRP A 40 -21.41 7.50 -6.27
N SER A 41 -20.96 6.85 -7.33
CA SER A 41 -21.24 5.44 -7.63
C SER A 41 -19.94 4.73 -8.03
N GLY A 42 -19.88 3.41 -7.89
CA GLY A 42 -18.67 2.65 -8.22
C GLY A 42 -18.68 1.23 -7.65
N PRO A 43 -17.51 0.56 -7.65
CA PRO A 43 -17.33 -0.80 -7.14
C PRO A 43 -17.70 -0.98 -5.67
N SER A 44 -17.55 0.06 -4.86
CA SER A 44 -17.93 0.07 -3.45
C SER A 44 -18.78 1.30 -3.11
N PRO A 45 -19.68 1.22 -2.11
CA PRO A 45 -20.43 2.39 -1.65
C PRO A 45 -19.47 3.47 -1.13
N VAL A 46 -19.63 4.69 -1.62
CA VAL A 46 -18.83 5.85 -1.19
C VAL A 46 -19.67 6.69 -0.24
N VAL A 47 -19.29 6.68 1.05
CA VAL A 47 -19.91 7.53 2.07
C VAL A 47 -18.97 8.69 2.38
N GLY A 48 -19.48 9.93 2.37
CA GLY A 48 -18.68 11.12 2.64
C GLY A 48 -17.66 11.50 1.55
N GLY A 49 -17.65 10.82 0.40
CA GLY A 49 -16.73 11.10 -0.70
C GLY A 49 -15.32 10.55 -0.52
N SER A 50 -15.12 9.66 0.45
CA SER A 50 -13.83 9.05 0.75
C SER A 50 -13.69 7.65 0.16
N TYR A 51 -12.46 7.30 -0.20
CA TYR A 51 -12.02 5.98 -0.60
C TYR A 51 -11.07 5.42 0.45
N ASP A 52 -11.30 4.20 0.93
CA ASP A 52 -10.45 3.52 1.90
C ASP A 52 -9.87 2.23 1.28
N PRO A 53 -8.56 2.19 0.96
CA PRO A 53 -7.92 1.00 0.38
C PRO A 53 -8.03 -0.27 1.21
N ALA A 54 -8.26 -0.15 2.52
CA ALA A 54 -8.38 -1.31 3.40
C ALA A 54 -9.73 -2.03 3.29
N THR A 55 -10.76 -1.34 2.79
CA THR A 55 -12.16 -1.83 2.83
C THR A 55 -12.90 -1.73 1.51
N MET A 56 -12.41 -0.93 0.57
CA MET A 56 -13.05 -0.67 -0.72
C MET A 56 -12.32 -1.36 -1.86
N THR A 57 -13.03 -1.61 -2.96
CA THR A 57 -12.48 -2.24 -4.15
C THR A 57 -12.02 -1.18 -5.15
N ALA A 58 -10.78 -1.30 -5.62
CA ALA A 58 -10.23 -0.44 -6.67
C ALA A 58 -11.05 -0.53 -7.96
N GLY A 59 -11.05 0.55 -8.75
CA GLY A 59 -11.79 0.64 -10.00
C GLY A 59 -12.24 2.06 -10.33
N VAL A 60 -13.24 2.19 -11.20
CA VAL A 60 -13.73 3.50 -11.65
C VAL A 60 -14.89 3.94 -10.76
N TYR A 61 -14.70 5.08 -10.09
CA TYR A 61 -15.73 5.75 -9.31
C TYR A 61 -16.28 6.95 -10.08
N THR A 62 -17.59 7.09 -10.19
CA THR A 62 -18.26 8.16 -10.92
C THR A 62 -18.91 9.15 -9.97
N TYR A 63 -18.56 10.43 -10.11
CA TYR A 63 -19.21 11.55 -9.46
C TYR A 63 -20.27 12.15 -10.37
N THR A 64 -21.51 12.29 -9.87
CA THR A 64 -22.63 12.83 -10.65
C THR A 64 -23.25 14.01 -9.92
N VAL A 65 -23.31 15.16 -10.58
CA VAL A 65 -24.04 16.35 -10.12
C VAL A 65 -25.37 16.42 -10.84
N THR A 66 -26.47 16.33 -10.09
CA THR A 66 -27.83 16.35 -10.64
C THR A 66 -28.23 17.78 -11.02
N GLY A 67 -28.64 17.96 -12.28
CA GLY A 67 -29.14 19.23 -12.77
C GLY A 67 -30.59 19.48 -12.37
N ILE A 68 -30.94 20.75 -12.17
CA ILE A 68 -32.34 21.17 -12.04
C ILE A 68 -32.79 21.62 -13.44
N ALA A 69 -33.91 21.07 -13.91
CA ALA A 69 -34.45 21.38 -15.22
C ALA A 69 -34.52 22.90 -15.46
N PRO A 70 -34.05 23.40 -16.61
CA PRO A 70 -33.69 22.67 -17.83
C PRO A 70 -32.25 22.13 -17.89
N CYS A 71 -31.43 22.29 -16.84
CA CYS A 71 -30.06 21.79 -16.82
C CYS A 71 -30.03 20.26 -16.74
N VAL A 72 -29.19 19.62 -17.56
CA VAL A 72 -28.90 18.19 -17.50
C VAL A 72 -27.92 17.88 -16.35
N ASN A 73 -27.72 16.60 -16.05
CA ASN A 73 -26.69 16.17 -15.10
C ASN A 73 -25.29 16.30 -15.72
N ALA A 74 -24.28 16.52 -14.86
CA ALA A 74 -22.88 16.40 -15.23
C ALA A 74 -22.24 15.23 -14.48
N SER A 75 -21.26 14.56 -15.09
CA SER A 75 -20.52 13.48 -14.45
C SER A 75 -19.04 13.49 -14.79
N SER A 76 -18.22 13.04 -13.84
CA SER A 76 -16.78 12.84 -14.00
C SER A 76 -16.35 11.58 -13.25
N THR A 77 -15.21 11.01 -13.63
CA THR A 77 -14.74 9.75 -13.03
C THR A 77 -13.39 9.91 -12.34
N VAL A 78 -13.18 9.15 -11.27
CA VAL A 78 -11.88 8.91 -10.67
C VAL A 78 -11.52 7.43 -10.88
N THR A 79 -10.46 7.17 -11.62
CA THR A 79 -9.90 5.81 -11.74
C THR A 79 -8.97 5.56 -10.57
N VAL A 80 -9.33 4.61 -9.71
CA VAL A 80 -8.52 4.17 -8.58
C VAL A 80 -7.80 2.88 -8.96
N THR A 81 -6.48 2.87 -8.80
CA THR A 81 -5.64 1.67 -8.88
C THR A 81 -4.95 1.45 -7.54
N GLU A 82 -4.67 0.19 -7.21
CA GLU A 82 -4.03 -0.18 -5.96
C GLU A 82 -2.85 -1.09 -6.20
N ASN A 83 -1.75 -0.80 -5.51
CA ASN A 83 -0.62 -1.71 -5.38
C ASN A 83 -0.71 -2.42 -4.02
N ALA A 84 -0.48 -3.73 -4.02
CA ALA A 84 -0.40 -4.48 -2.78
C ALA A 84 0.82 -4.03 -1.96
N ALA A 85 0.62 -3.73 -0.68
CA ALA A 85 1.70 -3.43 0.25
C ALA A 85 2.65 -4.64 0.35
N PRO A 86 3.98 -4.44 0.30
CA PRO A 86 4.93 -5.52 0.52
C PRO A 86 4.81 -6.06 1.95
N ASN A 87 5.12 -7.34 2.14
CA ASN A 87 5.13 -7.98 3.45
C ASN A 87 6.52 -8.54 3.77
N ALA A 88 7.24 -7.92 4.70
CA ALA A 88 8.54 -8.40 5.15
C ALA A 88 8.45 -9.41 6.31
N GLY A 89 7.26 -9.75 6.78
CA GLY A 89 7.04 -10.60 7.95
C GLY A 89 7.11 -9.82 9.26
N ILE A 90 7.30 -10.56 10.35
CA ILE A 90 7.38 -10.03 11.72
C ILE A 90 8.80 -10.20 12.24
N ASN A 91 9.28 -9.24 13.01
CA ASN A 91 10.57 -9.33 13.66
C ASN A 91 10.67 -10.60 14.50
N GLY A 92 11.85 -11.21 14.51
CA GLY A 92 12.11 -12.40 15.29
C GLY A 92 13.59 -12.55 15.67
N ALA A 93 13.96 -13.76 16.04
CA ALA A 93 15.29 -14.06 16.54
C ALA A 93 15.71 -15.49 16.20
N LEU A 94 17.03 -15.69 16.08
CA LEU A 94 17.65 -17.00 15.96
C LEU A 94 18.74 -17.14 17.02
N THR A 95 18.77 -18.30 17.66
CA THR A 95 19.83 -18.69 18.59
C THR A 95 20.57 -19.86 17.98
N LEU A 96 21.87 -19.69 17.73
CA LEU A 96 22.69 -20.64 16.99
C LEU A 96 23.98 -20.94 17.77
N CYS A 97 24.49 -22.16 17.64
CA CYS A 97 25.84 -22.48 18.09
C CYS A 97 26.85 -21.95 17.06
N SER A 98 27.99 -21.42 17.49
CA SER A 98 29.02 -20.87 16.60
C SER A 98 29.64 -21.89 15.64
N ASN A 99 29.50 -23.19 15.94
CA ASN A 99 29.89 -24.30 15.07
C ASN A 99 28.70 -25.03 14.41
N GLY A 100 27.51 -24.42 14.46
CA GLY A 100 26.29 -24.98 13.89
C GLY A 100 26.29 -24.95 12.35
N ALA A 101 25.35 -25.69 11.77
CA ALA A 101 25.11 -25.66 10.32
C ALA A 101 24.54 -24.31 9.87
N SER A 102 24.68 -24.00 8.59
CA SER A 102 24.03 -22.84 7.99
C SER A 102 22.51 -22.96 8.04
N VAL A 103 21.84 -21.85 8.32
CA VAL A 103 20.38 -21.73 8.42
C VAL A 103 19.87 -20.62 7.50
N ALA A 104 18.64 -20.75 7.00
CA ALA A 104 18.01 -19.66 6.25
C ALA A 104 17.50 -18.58 7.21
N LEU A 105 17.92 -17.32 7.06
CA LEU A 105 17.52 -16.22 7.95
C LEU A 105 16.00 -16.01 7.96
N ILE A 106 15.33 -16.32 6.84
CA ILE A 106 13.87 -16.17 6.71
C ILE A 106 13.10 -17.01 7.74
N THR A 107 13.66 -18.12 8.23
CA THR A 107 13.01 -18.95 9.27
C THR A 107 13.05 -18.30 10.65
N GLY A 108 13.88 -17.27 10.82
CA GLY A 108 13.93 -16.45 12.03
C GLY A 108 12.90 -15.33 12.07
N LEU A 109 12.21 -15.07 10.95
CA LEU A 109 11.10 -14.12 10.90
C LEU A 109 9.79 -14.81 11.27
N GLY A 110 8.89 -14.07 11.90
CA GLY A 110 7.51 -14.49 12.10
C GLY A 110 6.60 -14.15 10.92
N GLY A 111 5.38 -14.66 10.94
CA GLY A 111 4.36 -14.38 9.92
C GLY A 111 4.63 -15.12 8.60
N ILE A 112 4.21 -14.49 7.49
CA ILE A 112 4.34 -15.03 6.13
C ILE A 112 5.09 -14.00 5.28
N PRO A 113 6.42 -13.83 5.49
CA PRO A 113 7.19 -12.87 4.71
C PRO A 113 7.16 -13.23 3.22
N SER A 114 6.97 -12.23 2.35
CA SER A 114 7.06 -12.42 0.91
C SER A 114 8.47 -12.85 0.51
N ALA A 115 8.57 -13.77 -0.46
CA ALA A 115 9.85 -14.15 -1.05
C ALA A 115 10.43 -13.01 -1.90
N GLY A 116 11.74 -13.08 -2.18
CA GLY A 116 12.43 -12.14 -3.09
C GLY A 116 12.89 -10.83 -2.45
N GLY A 117 12.78 -10.68 -1.12
CA GLY A 117 13.40 -9.58 -0.40
C GLY A 117 14.91 -9.71 -0.29
N ALA A 118 15.56 -8.60 0.04
CA ALA A 118 17.01 -8.51 0.21
C ALA A 118 17.38 -8.44 1.70
N TRP A 119 18.49 -9.07 2.06
CA TRP A 119 19.03 -9.05 3.41
C TRP A 119 20.18 -8.04 3.52
N SER A 120 20.23 -7.32 4.63
CA SER A 120 21.38 -6.50 5.05
C SER A 120 21.71 -6.76 6.52
N GLY A 121 22.95 -6.53 6.93
CA GLY A 121 23.36 -6.80 8.30
C GLY A 121 24.88 -6.76 8.51
N PRO A 122 25.36 -7.27 9.66
CA PRO A 122 26.77 -7.28 10.03
C PRO A 122 27.67 -8.06 9.06
N SER A 123 27.11 -9.04 8.35
CA SER A 123 27.82 -9.82 7.33
C SER A 123 26.99 -9.88 6.04
N PRO A 124 27.65 -9.95 4.86
CA PRO A 124 26.94 -10.15 3.60
C PRO A 124 26.12 -11.44 3.62
N VAL A 125 24.85 -11.34 3.25
CA VAL A 125 23.95 -12.50 3.19
C VAL A 125 23.82 -12.92 1.73
N VAL A 126 24.31 -14.11 1.41
CA VAL A 126 24.18 -14.71 0.07
C VAL A 126 23.08 -15.76 0.11
N ALA A 127 22.18 -15.73 -0.87
CA ALA A 127 21.03 -16.65 -0.99
C ALA A 127 20.07 -16.68 0.23
N GLY A 128 20.16 -15.71 1.15
CA GLY A 128 19.33 -15.67 2.37
C GLY A 128 19.83 -16.57 3.50
N ASN A 129 21.05 -17.10 3.41
CA ASN A 129 21.62 -18.01 4.39
C ASN A 129 22.52 -17.28 5.39
N TYR A 130 22.48 -17.77 6.64
CA TYR A 130 23.39 -17.43 7.72
C TYR A 130 24.28 -18.62 8.03
N ASP A 131 25.59 -18.41 8.06
CA ASP A 131 26.57 -19.41 8.48
C ASP A 131 27.23 -18.97 9.79
N PRO A 132 26.94 -19.65 10.92
CA PRO A 132 27.50 -19.29 12.23
C PRO A 132 29.04 -19.33 12.30
N SER A 133 29.68 -20.10 11.41
CA SER A 133 31.14 -20.26 11.41
C SER A 133 31.89 -19.12 10.73
N THR A 134 31.22 -18.37 9.85
CA THR A 134 31.83 -17.32 9.02
C THR A 134 31.18 -15.94 9.18
N MET A 135 29.95 -15.88 9.70
CA MET A 135 29.19 -14.65 9.84
C MET A 135 29.10 -14.20 11.31
N THR A 136 29.00 -12.90 11.52
CA THR A 136 28.91 -12.31 12.86
C THR A 136 27.46 -12.30 13.33
N GLY A 137 27.22 -12.61 14.61
CA GLY A 137 25.91 -12.40 15.26
C GLY A 137 25.50 -10.93 15.24
N GLY A 138 24.21 -10.65 15.37
CA GLY A 138 23.67 -9.29 15.34
C GLY A 138 22.31 -9.22 14.64
N VAL A 139 21.90 -7.99 14.30
CA VAL A 139 20.59 -7.74 13.69
C VAL A 139 20.71 -7.78 12.16
N TYR A 140 20.00 -8.71 11.54
CA TYR A 140 19.86 -8.82 10.09
C TYR A 140 18.48 -8.30 9.67
N THR A 141 18.44 -7.41 8.68
CA THR A 141 17.21 -6.78 8.20
C THR A 141 16.82 -7.36 6.84
N TYR A 142 15.60 -7.87 6.75
CA TYR A 142 14.97 -8.29 5.51
C TYR A 142 14.14 -7.14 4.95
N THR A 143 14.35 -6.79 3.68
CA THR A 143 13.63 -5.71 2.99
C THR A 143 12.90 -6.25 1.77
N VAL A 144 11.59 -6.06 1.72
CA VAL A 144 10.76 -6.36 0.55
C VAL A 144 10.40 -5.05 -0.12
N ALA A 145 10.81 -4.92 -1.40
CA ALA A 145 10.57 -3.69 -2.15
C ALA A 145 9.08 -3.50 -2.44
N GLY A 146 8.57 -2.29 -2.17
CA GLY A 146 7.23 -1.87 -2.53
C GLY A 146 7.17 -1.31 -3.94
N VAL A 147 6.01 -1.42 -4.58
CA VAL A 147 5.74 -0.74 -5.86
C VAL A 147 5.09 0.60 -5.54
N ALA A 148 5.73 1.69 -5.95
CA ALA A 148 5.24 3.06 -5.69
C ALA A 148 3.75 3.19 -6.04
N PRO A 149 2.89 3.70 -5.13
CA PRO A 149 3.25 4.47 -3.94
C PRO A 149 3.56 3.66 -2.67
N CYS A 150 3.46 2.32 -2.70
CA CYS A 150 3.81 1.51 -1.52
C CYS A 150 5.29 1.67 -1.15
N ALA A 151 5.54 2.02 0.10
CA ALA A 151 6.87 1.99 0.68
C ALA A 151 7.37 0.54 0.82
N ASN A 152 8.69 0.38 0.95
CA ASN A 152 9.28 -0.92 1.25
C ASN A 152 8.85 -1.40 2.65
N ALA A 153 8.63 -2.69 2.81
CA ALA A 153 8.45 -3.31 4.11
C ALA A 153 9.78 -3.85 4.63
N THR A 154 9.99 -3.79 5.94
CA THR A 154 11.16 -4.34 6.59
C THR A 154 10.80 -5.16 7.82
N ALA A 155 11.60 -6.19 8.09
CA ALA A 155 11.55 -6.95 9.32
C ALA A 155 12.97 -7.36 9.72
N THR A 156 13.21 -7.62 11.01
CA THR A 156 14.54 -7.93 11.54
C THR A 156 14.61 -9.30 12.20
N VAL A 157 15.76 -9.95 12.07
CA VAL A 157 16.13 -11.15 12.80
C VAL A 157 17.33 -10.83 13.68
N THR A 158 17.16 -10.93 14.99
CA THR A 158 18.27 -10.85 15.93
C THR A 158 18.93 -12.21 16.05
N VAL A 159 20.17 -12.34 15.59
CA VAL A 159 20.95 -13.58 15.69
C VAL A 159 21.90 -13.51 16.88
N THR A 160 21.76 -14.45 17.80
CA THR A 160 22.67 -14.64 18.94
C THR A 160 23.45 -15.93 18.78
N GLN A 161 24.77 -15.84 18.86
CA GLN A 161 25.66 -17.00 18.81
C GLN A 161 26.10 -17.40 20.22
N PHE A 162 26.08 -18.70 20.49
CA PHE A 162 26.66 -19.31 21.69
C PHE A 162 27.82 -20.23 21.33
N ARG A 163 28.78 -20.33 22.25
CA ARG A 163 29.99 -21.14 22.10
C ARG A 163 29.83 -22.49 22.80
#